data_AF-A0A8H5HAR4-F1
#
_entry.id   AF-A0A8H5HAR4-F1
#
_cell.length_a   1.000
_cell.length_b   1.000
_cell.length_c   1.000
_cell.angle_alpha   90.00
_cell.angle_beta   90.00
_cell.angle_gamma   90.00
#
_symmetry.space_group_name_H-M   'P 1'
#
loop_
_entity.id
_entity.type
_entity.pdbx_description
1 polymer ?
#
loop_
_entity_poly.entity_id
_entity_poly.type
_entity_poly.pdbx_seq_one_letter_code
_entity_poly.pdbx_strand_id
1 'polypeptide(L)'
;MVRHAKRARQEISDSELEKVKNIQDCQLTDMPDAEVFYVPSFVDETTAAEWYTGLIELDSWYQPMLKVYGKEVLQSRKIAAYATEPTLTLKYSGQMVDMKYEYPSLLRSIQDKVEGKLGVTFNHVLLNLYEDGTVYIGNHRDNLENR
;
A
#
# COMPACT_ATOMS: atom_id res chain seq x y z
N MET A 1 -0.60 9.78 38.42
CA MET A 1 -0.99 9.20 37.11
C MET A 1 -0.52 10.13 36.01
N VAL A 2 0.53 9.76 35.27
CA VAL A 2 1.09 10.59 34.19
C VAL A 2 0.28 10.36 32.92
N ARG A 3 -0.49 11.38 32.50
CA ARG A 3 -1.14 11.39 31.19
C ARG A 3 -0.04 11.50 30.13
N HIS A 4 0.13 10.45 29.33
CA HIS A 4 1.02 10.51 28.18
C HIS A 4 0.38 11.42 27.13
N ALA A 5 1.09 12.47 26.74
CA ALA A 5 0.68 13.35 25.65
C ALA A 5 0.60 12.53 24.35
N LYS A 6 -0.51 12.68 23.60
CA LYS A 6 -0.60 12.15 22.24
C LYS A 6 0.53 12.80 21.44
N ARG A 7 1.42 11.99 20.85
CA ARG A 7 2.45 12.48 19.92
C ARG A 7 1.78 13.33 18.84
N ALA A 8 2.32 14.53 18.61
CA ALA A 8 1.88 15.41 17.55
C ALA A 8 2.06 14.71 16.20
N ARG A 9 1.06 14.82 15.35
CA ARG A 9 1.01 14.23 14.01
C ARG A 9 2.01 14.98 13.12
N GLN A 10 2.87 14.28 12.41
CA GLN A 10 3.58 14.87 11.28
C GLN A 10 2.60 15.01 10.12
N GLU A 11 2.38 16.24 9.68
CA GLU A 11 1.67 16.56 8.45
C GLU A 11 2.66 16.40 7.30
N ILE A 12 2.25 15.68 6.25
CA ILE A 12 3.00 15.61 4.99
C ILE A 12 2.95 17.00 4.38
N SER A 13 4.10 17.60 4.07
CA SER A 13 4.12 18.95 3.49
C SER A 13 3.59 18.93 2.06
N ASP A 14 2.89 19.99 1.64
CA ASP A 14 2.31 20.14 0.30
C ASP A 14 3.31 19.89 -0.85
N SER A 15 4.61 20.17 -0.64
CA SER A 15 5.69 19.91 -1.60
C SER A 15 5.95 18.42 -1.88
N GLU A 16 5.49 17.50 -1.02
CA GLU A 16 5.55 16.07 -1.27
C GLU A 16 4.36 15.56 -2.09
N LEU A 17 3.25 16.30 -2.11
CA LEU A 17 2.02 16.00 -2.86
C LEU A 17 2.06 16.56 -4.29
N GLU A 18 2.81 17.64 -4.54
CA GLU A 18 3.07 18.22 -5.88
C GLU A 18 3.72 17.26 -6.90
N LYS A 19 3.95 16.00 -6.54
CA LYS A 19 4.71 15.03 -7.34
C LYS A 19 3.89 14.38 -8.46
N VAL A 20 2.57 14.24 -8.32
CA VAL A 20 1.75 13.58 -9.35
C VAL A 20 1.40 14.57 -10.46
N LYS A 21 1.85 14.34 -11.69
CA LYS A 21 1.85 15.37 -12.77
C LYS A 21 0.93 15.11 -13.95
N ASN A 22 0.34 13.91 -14.03
CA ASN A 22 -0.17 13.35 -15.28
C ASN A 22 -1.62 12.82 -15.19
N ILE A 23 -2.34 13.17 -14.12
CA ILE A 23 -3.72 12.70 -13.85
C ILE A 23 -4.65 13.77 -13.28
N GLN A 24 -4.34 15.06 -13.43
CA GLN A 24 -5.17 16.16 -12.93
C GLN A 24 -6.60 16.13 -13.49
N ASP A 25 -6.76 15.64 -14.71
CA ASP A 25 -8.05 15.42 -15.38
C ASP A 25 -8.90 14.31 -14.72
N CYS A 26 -8.30 13.48 -13.87
CA CYS A 26 -8.94 12.38 -13.18
C CYS A 26 -9.37 12.73 -11.74
N GLN A 27 -9.26 14.00 -11.32
CA GLN A 27 -9.58 14.42 -9.96
C GLN A 27 -11.09 14.38 -9.69
N LEU A 28 -11.48 13.79 -8.56
CA LEU A 28 -12.86 13.82 -8.06
C LEU A 28 -13.09 15.12 -7.29
N THR A 29 -14.03 15.94 -7.75
CA THR A 29 -14.31 17.26 -7.17
C THR A 29 -15.34 17.22 -6.03
N ASP A 30 -16.14 16.16 -5.94
CA ASP A 30 -17.27 16.06 -5.01
C ASP A 30 -16.88 15.42 -3.66
N MET A 31 -15.62 15.61 -3.24
CA MET A 31 -15.07 15.08 -2.00
C MET A 31 -14.41 16.20 -1.18
N PRO A 32 -15.19 16.93 -0.35
CA PRO A 32 -14.63 18.01 0.47
C PRO A 32 -13.56 17.48 1.42
N ASP A 33 -12.51 18.26 1.63
CA ASP A 33 -11.35 17.93 2.47
C ASP A 33 -10.53 16.70 2.03
N ALA A 34 -10.70 16.24 0.79
CA ALA A 34 -9.93 15.15 0.22
C ALA A 34 -9.43 15.46 -1.19
N GLU A 35 -8.20 15.04 -1.49
CA GLU A 35 -7.66 15.02 -2.84
C GLU A 35 -7.65 13.59 -3.35
N VAL A 36 -8.52 13.28 -4.29
CA VAL A 36 -8.70 11.91 -4.82
C VAL A 36 -8.70 11.95 -6.34
N PHE A 37 -7.93 11.06 -6.94
CA PHE A 37 -7.89 10.87 -8.39
C PHE A 37 -8.35 9.45 -8.73
N TYR A 38 -9.24 9.32 -9.71
CA TYR A 38 -9.76 8.04 -10.16
C TYR A 38 -9.53 7.86 -11.66
N VAL A 39 -8.68 6.89 -12.01
CA VAL A 39 -8.37 6.53 -13.40
C VAL A 39 -9.14 5.24 -13.74
N PRO A 40 -10.33 5.32 -14.36
CA PRO A 40 -11.05 4.12 -14.77
C PRO A 40 -10.26 3.39 -15.86
N SER A 41 -10.40 2.06 -15.89
CA SER A 41 -9.79 1.21 -16.93
C SER A 41 -8.30 1.50 -17.15
N PHE A 42 -7.55 1.66 -16.05
CA PHE A 42 -6.11 1.95 -16.08
C PHE A 42 -5.31 0.94 -16.93
N VAL A 43 -5.78 -0.31 -16.98
CA VAL A 43 -5.32 -1.35 -17.89
C VAL A 43 -6.52 -2.00 -18.57
N ASP A 44 -6.31 -2.58 -19.75
CA ASP A 44 -7.30 -3.41 -20.43
C ASP A 44 -7.54 -4.74 -19.69
N GLU A 45 -8.64 -5.42 -20.04
CA GLU A 45 -9.07 -6.67 -19.40
C GLU A 45 -8.04 -7.79 -19.54
N THR A 46 -7.36 -7.88 -20.68
CA THR A 46 -6.31 -8.88 -20.92
C THR A 46 -5.15 -8.68 -19.94
N THR A 47 -4.63 -7.46 -19.86
CA THR A 47 -3.57 -7.09 -18.92
C THR A 47 -4.00 -7.33 -17.47
N ALA A 48 -5.25 -6.97 -17.11
CA ALA A 48 -5.78 -7.19 -15.77
C ALA A 48 -5.83 -8.68 -15.40
N ALA A 49 -6.26 -9.55 -16.32
CA ALA A 49 -6.34 -10.99 -16.09
C ALA A 49 -4.94 -11.63 -15.96
N GLU A 50 -3.98 -11.19 -16.78
CA GLU A 50 -2.58 -11.61 -16.68
C GLU A 50 -1.98 -11.21 -15.33
N TRP A 51 -2.17 -9.96 -14.91
CA TRP A 51 -1.70 -9.46 -13.62
C TRP A 51 -2.33 -10.23 -12.47
N TYR A 52 -3.66 -10.44 -12.50
CA TYR A 52 -4.35 -11.20 -11.47
C TYR A 52 -3.77 -12.60 -11.30
N THR A 53 -3.60 -13.34 -12.40
CA THR A 53 -3.05 -14.70 -12.39
C THR A 53 -1.63 -14.72 -11.84
N GLY A 54 -0.75 -13.83 -12.31
CA GLY A 54 0.63 -13.82 -11.83
C GLY A 54 0.79 -13.32 -10.38
N LEU A 55 -0.09 -12.44 -9.91
CA LEU A 55 -0.06 -11.95 -8.52
C LEU A 55 -0.54 -13.01 -7.52
N ILE A 56 -1.56 -13.80 -7.88
CA ILE A 56 -2.08 -14.82 -6.96
C ILE A 56 -1.13 -16.01 -6.81
N GLU A 57 -0.29 -16.27 -7.82
CA GLU A 57 0.73 -17.33 -7.83
C GLU A 57 2.03 -16.98 -7.09
N LEU A 58 2.18 -15.75 -6.59
CA LEU A 58 3.34 -15.38 -5.77
C LEU A 58 3.46 -16.29 -4.55
N ASP A 59 4.68 -16.70 -4.20
CA ASP A 59 4.94 -17.63 -3.10
C ASP A 59 5.11 -16.95 -1.74
N SER A 60 5.13 -15.62 -1.72
CA SER A 60 5.48 -14.81 -0.56
C SER A 60 4.28 -14.39 0.29
N TRP A 61 3.08 -14.90 -0.02
CA TRP A 61 1.87 -14.61 0.74
C TRP A 61 1.95 -15.20 2.15
N TYR A 62 1.71 -14.35 3.14
CA TYR A 62 1.61 -14.77 4.54
C TYR A 62 0.54 -14.00 5.30
N GLN A 63 0.13 -14.50 6.46
CA GLN A 63 -0.90 -13.87 7.29
C GLN A 63 -0.28 -13.40 8.61
N PRO A 64 -0.05 -12.08 8.78
CA PRO A 64 0.65 -11.56 9.95
C PRO A 64 -0.22 -11.61 11.21
N MET A 65 0.43 -11.74 12.37
CA MET A 65 -0.19 -11.44 13.65
C MET A 65 -0.11 -9.93 13.91
N LEU A 66 -1.20 -9.33 14.39
CA LEU A 66 -1.29 -7.91 14.76
C LEU A 66 -1.42 -7.78 16.26
N LYS A 67 -0.92 -6.67 16.82
CA LYS A 67 -1.13 -6.33 18.22
C LYS A 67 -2.24 -5.29 18.36
N VAL A 68 -3.44 -5.75 18.72
CA VAL A 68 -4.63 -4.91 18.90
C VAL A 68 -5.00 -4.86 20.38
N TYR A 69 -4.97 -3.66 20.98
CA TYR A 69 -5.20 -3.45 22.42
C TYR A 69 -4.38 -4.40 23.33
N GLY A 70 -3.13 -4.65 22.95
CA GLY A 70 -2.20 -5.51 23.69
C GLY A 70 -2.38 -7.02 23.47
N LYS A 71 -3.41 -7.44 22.71
CA LYS A 71 -3.64 -8.84 22.34
C LYS A 71 -3.12 -9.11 20.93
N GLU A 72 -2.62 -10.32 20.71
CA GLU A 72 -2.26 -10.78 19.39
C GLU A 72 -3.49 -11.30 18.66
N VAL A 73 -3.70 -10.83 17.43
CA VAL A 73 -4.85 -11.17 16.58
C VAL A 73 -4.32 -11.51 15.20
N LEU A 74 -4.69 -12.67 14.67
CA LEU A 74 -4.37 -13.00 13.28
C LEU A 74 -5.09 -12.03 12.34
N GLN A 75 -4.34 -11.39 11.45
CA GLN A 75 -4.92 -10.46 10.47
C GLN A 75 -5.87 -11.21 9.54
N SER A 76 -7.01 -10.61 9.19
CA SER A 76 -7.99 -11.25 8.31
C SER A 76 -7.43 -11.60 6.92
N ARG A 77 -6.64 -10.70 6.32
CA ARG A 77 -6.09 -10.85 4.95
C ARG A 77 -4.65 -11.35 4.93
N LYS A 78 -4.31 -12.11 3.88
CA LYS A 78 -2.91 -12.40 3.52
C LYS A 78 -2.27 -11.16 2.89
N ILE A 79 -0.98 -10.99 3.12
CA ILE A 79 -0.17 -9.92 2.54
C ILE A 79 1.12 -10.48 1.95
N ALA A 80 1.70 -9.72 1.04
CA ALA A 80 3.07 -9.87 0.58
C ALA A 80 3.68 -8.47 0.45
N ALA A 81 4.96 -8.30 0.74
CA ALA A 81 5.61 -7.00 0.67
C ALA A 81 6.95 -7.12 -0.06
N TYR A 82 7.20 -6.17 -0.96
CA TYR A 82 8.44 -6.12 -1.74
C TYR A 82 9.01 -4.71 -1.72
N ALA A 83 10.33 -4.61 -1.64
CA ALA A 83 11.04 -3.34 -1.75
C ALA A 83 12.14 -3.42 -2.82
N THR A 84 12.38 -2.30 -3.50
CA THR A 84 13.45 -2.18 -4.48
C THR A 84 14.82 -2.01 -3.82
N GLU A 85 14.85 -1.65 -2.53
CA GLU A 85 16.07 -1.43 -1.76
C GLU A 85 16.17 -2.39 -0.54
N PRO A 86 17.27 -3.14 -0.38
CA PRO A 86 17.47 -4.08 0.74
C PRO A 86 17.47 -3.46 2.15
N THR A 87 17.59 -2.14 2.25
CA THR A 87 17.61 -1.40 3.51
C THR A 87 16.22 -0.97 3.98
N LEU A 88 15.21 -1.08 3.11
CA LEU A 88 13.86 -0.64 3.42
C LEU A 88 13.16 -1.66 4.29
N THR A 89 12.76 -1.23 5.48
CA THR A 89 11.95 -2.03 6.41
C THR A 89 10.66 -1.30 6.73
N LEU A 90 9.60 -2.07 6.96
CA LEU A 90 8.27 -1.56 7.27
C LEU A 90 7.75 -2.25 8.53
N LYS A 91 7.13 -1.48 9.42
CA LYS A 91 6.34 -1.99 10.54
C LYS A 91 4.87 -1.77 10.30
N TYR A 92 4.06 -2.76 10.63
CA TYR A 92 2.61 -2.64 10.63
C TYR A 92 2.05 -3.11 11.96
N SER A 93 1.26 -2.27 12.63
CA SER A 93 0.69 -2.54 13.96
C SER A 93 1.73 -2.98 15.01
N GLY A 94 2.95 -2.44 14.94
CA GLY A 94 4.05 -2.76 15.85
C GLY A 94 4.82 -4.04 15.53
N GLN A 95 4.50 -4.72 14.43
CA GLN A 95 5.19 -5.92 13.96
C GLN A 95 5.99 -5.63 12.71
N MET A 96 7.15 -6.26 12.56
CA MET A 96 7.94 -6.16 11.33
C MET A 96 7.20 -6.88 10.20
N VAL A 97 7.11 -6.22 9.04
CA VAL A 97 6.62 -6.85 7.81
C VAL A 97 7.75 -7.71 7.23
N ASP A 98 7.42 -8.91 6.77
CA ASP A 98 8.34 -9.79 6.06
C ASP A 98 8.55 -9.24 4.64
N MET A 99 9.49 -8.30 4.53
CA MET A 99 9.84 -7.62 3.29
C MET A 99 10.73 -8.51 2.43
N LYS A 100 10.33 -8.73 1.17
CA LYS A 100 11.15 -9.40 0.15
C LYS A 100 11.90 -8.38 -0.70
N TYR A 101 13.11 -8.75 -1.11
CA TYR A 101 13.98 -7.89 -1.94
C TYR A 101 14.27 -8.48 -3.31
N GLU A 102 13.96 -9.77 -3.51
CA GLU A 102 13.83 -10.34 -4.84
C GLU A 102 12.51 -9.84 -5.43
N TYR A 103 12.60 -8.80 -6.26
CA TYR A 103 11.45 -8.08 -6.79
C TYR A 103 10.93 -8.78 -8.07
N PRO A 104 9.74 -9.40 -8.05
CA PRO A 104 9.18 -10.09 -9.21
C PRO A 104 9.09 -9.18 -10.44
N SER A 105 9.41 -9.73 -11.61
CA SER A 105 9.33 -8.99 -12.88
C SER A 105 7.91 -8.47 -13.15
N LEU A 106 6.88 -9.22 -12.78
CA LEU A 106 5.48 -8.77 -12.86
C LEU A 106 5.24 -7.50 -12.03
N LEU A 107 5.71 -7.47 -10.77
CA LEU A 107 5.57 -6.30 -9.92
C LEU A 107 6.37 -5.11 -10.48
N ARG A 108 7.52 -5.37 -11.11
CA ARG A 108 8.31 -4.33 -11.77
C ARG A 108 7.53 -3.71 -12.92
N SER A 109 6.94 -4.52 -13.79
CA SER A 109 6.10 -4.05 -14.90
C SER A 109 4.88 -3.25 -14.44
N ILE A 110 4.22 -3.68 -13.36
CA ILE A 110 3.11 -2.92 -12.75
C ILE A 110 3.61 -1.57 -12.25
N GLN A 111 4.70 -1.56 -11.47
CA GLN A 111 5.25 -0.33 -10.93
C GLN A 111 5.66 0.64 -12.04
N ASP A 112 6.39 0.20 -13.06
CA ASP A 112 6.82 1.06 -14.17
C ASP A 112 5.61 1.68 -14.90
N LYS A 113 4.53 0.93 -15.10
CA LYS A 113 3.29 1.44 -15.71
C LYS A 113 2.63 2.50 -14.84
N VAL A 114 2.57 2.29 -13.52
CA VAL A 114 2.02 3.25 -12.55
C VAL A 114 2.89 4.51 -12.46
N GLU A 115 4.21 4.35 -12.33
CA GLU A 115 5.18 5.46 -12.28
C GLU A 115 5.13 6.29 -13.56
N GLY A 116 5.06 5.66 -14.73
CA GLY A 116 4.90 6.35 -16.01
C GLY A 116 3.60 7.17 -16.07
N LYS A 117 2.49 6.62 -15.55
CA LYS A 117 1.21 7.34 -15.51
C LYS A 117 1.18 8.46 -14.47
N LEU A 118 1.90 8.34 -13.35
CA LEU A 118 1.84 9.32 -12.26
C LEU A 118 2.95 10.38 -12.33
N GLY A 119 4.09 10.07 -12.96
CA GLY A 119 5.28 10.92 -12.97
C GLY A 119 6.06 10.92 -11.65
N VAL A 120 5.86 9.90 -10.82
CA VAL A 120 6.52 9.71 -9.51
C VAL A 120 7.14 8.33 -9.43
N THR A 121 8.05 8.13 -8.48
CA THR A 121 8.66 6.83 -8.21
C THR A 121 8.21 6.25 -6.88
N PHE A 122 8.21 4.93 -6.79
CA PHE A 122 7.94 4.13 -5.60
C PHE A 122 9.16 3.25 -5.29
N ASN A 123 9.33 2.89 -4.02
CA ASN A 123 10.44 2.04 -3.58
C ASN A 123 9.97 0.76 -2.87
N HIS A 124 8.66 0.60 -2.68
CA HIS A 124 8.07 -0.60 -2.11
C HIS A 124 6.60 -0.75 -2.51
N VAL A 125 6.08 -1.97 -2.36
CA VAL A 125 4.68 -2.32 -2.55
C VAL A 125 4.23 -3.27 -1.46
N LEU A 126 3.02 -3.05 -0.94
CA LEU A 126 2.32 -3.96 -0.03
C LEU A 126 1.07 -4.49 -0.73
N LEU A 127 1.07 -5.79 -1.00
CA LEU A 127 -0.06 -6.48 -1.60
C LEU A 127 -1.00 -6.97 -0.50
N ASN A 128 -2.31 -6.93 -0.77
CA ASN A 128 -3.36 -7.38 0.14
C ASN A 128 -4.30 -8.29 -0.63
N LEU A 129 -4.41 -9.56 -0.23
CA LEU A 129 -5.26 -10.55 -0.88
C LEU A 129 -6.59 -10.69 -0.13
N TYR A 130 -7.69 -10.41 -0.83
CA TYR A 130 -9.06 -10.57 -0.36
C TYR A 130 -9.70 -11.71 -1.15
N GLU A 131 -9.67 -12.92 -0.57
CA GLU A 131 -10.14 -14.15 -1.23
C GLU A 131 -11.66 -14.13 -1.46
N ASP A 132 -12.40 -13.54 -0.52
CA ASP A 132 -13.84 -13.34 -0.60
C ASP A 132 -14.29 -12.13 0.24
N GLY A 133 -15.61 -11.89 0.28
CA GLY A 133 -16.20 -10.78 1.05
C GLY A 133 -16.13 -10.91 2.57
N THR A 134 -15.61 -12.02 3.11
CA THR A 134 -15.35 -12.19 4.55
C THR A 134 -13.97 -11.68 4.97
N VAL A 135 -13.08 -11.46 4.00
CA VAL A 135 -11.75 -10.90 4.22
C VAL A 135 -11.84 -9.38 4.29
N TYR A 136 -11.24 -8.76 5.31
CA TYR A 136 -11.40 -7.33 5.54
C TYR A 136 -10.12 -6.63 6.05
N ILE A 137 -10.16 -5.30 5.98
CA ILE A 137 -9.25 -4.39 6.68
C ILE A 137 -10.09 -3.44 7.52
N GLY A 138 -9.74 -3.27 8.79
CA GLY A 138 -10.42 -2.32 9.67
C GLY A 138 -10.12 -0.87 9.24
N ASN A 139 -10.97 0.06 9.68
CA ASN A 139 -10.73 1.49 9.46
C ASN A 139 -9.34 1.89 9.96
N HIS A 140 -8.54 2.46 9.07
CA HIS A 140 -7.19 2.89 9.35
C HIS A 140 -6.82 4.05 8.42
N ARG A 141 -5.62 4.61 8.65
CA ARG A 141 -4.98 5.56 7.76
C ARG A 141 -3.50 5.19 7.72
N ASP A 142 -2.93 5.16 6.53
CA ASP A 142 -1.49 4.97 6.39
C ASP A 142 -0.73 6.16 7.00
N ASN A 143 0.41 5.88 7.61
CA ASN A 143 1.27 6.88 8.24
C ASN A 143 2.73 6.66 7.82
N LEU A 144 3.47 7.76 7.67
CA LEU A 144 4.91 7.74 7.38
C LEU A 144 5.73 7.00 8.45
N GLU A 145 5.25 7.00 9.69
CA GLU A 145 5.92 6.37 10.83
C GLU A 145 5.66 4.86 10.97
N ASN A 146 5.36 4.15 9.90
CA ASN A 146 5.46 2.68 9.86
C ASN A 146 6.95 2.21 9.96
N ARG A 147 7.74 2.85 10.83
CA ARG A 147 9.16 2.58 11.14
C ARG A 147 9.30 1.89 12.49
#